data_AF-A0A662BDR7-F1
#
_entry.id   AF-A0A662BDR7-F1
#
_cell.length_a   1.000
_cell.length_b   1.000
_cell.length_c   1.000
_cell.angle_alpha   90.00
_cell.angle_beta   90.00
_cell.angle_gamma   90.00
#
_symmetry.space_group_name_H-M   'P 1'
#
loop_
_entity.id
_entity.type
_entity.pdbx_description
1 polymer ?
#
loop_
_entity_poly.entity_id
_entity_poly.type
_entity_poly.pdbx_seq_one_letter_code
_entity_poly.pdbx_strand_id
1 'polypeptide(L)' 'MISPGFLKKGDKVAIVASARKISKKELNLSFEIISSYGLDIVYTDSLFAEENQYAGSDEVRASNL' A
#
# COMPACT_ATOMS: atom_id res chain seq x y z
N MET A 1 -27.16 -0.07 -1.81
CA MET A 1 -25.83 0.54 -1.63
C MET A 1 -25.14 -0.23 -0.53
N ILE A 2 -23.98 -0.83 -0.80
CA ILE A 2 -23.18 -1.54 0.20
C ILE A 2 -22.02 -0.62 0.56
N SER A 3 -21.83 -0.36 1.86
CA SER A 3 -20.74 0.48 2.36
C SER A 3 -19.87 -0.36 3.30
N PRO A 4 -18.54 -0.29 3.19
CA PRO A 4 -17.65 -0.95 4.15
C PRO A 4 -17.79 -0.32 5.54
N GLY A 5 -17.41 -1.08 6.56
CA GLY A 5 -17.33 -0.57 7.92
C GLY A 5 -16.28 0.55 8.05
N PHE A 6 -16.48 1.43 9.04
CA PHE A 6 -15.48 2.43 9.38
C PHE A 6 -14.24 1.78 10.01
N LEU A 7 -13.07 2.37 9.72
CA LEU A 7 -11.81 1.99 10.34
C LEU A 7 -11.82 2.24 11.85
N LYS A 8 -11.16 1.35 12.57
CA LYS A 8 -10.95 1.39 14.02
C LYS A 8 -9.46 1.19 14.33
N LYS A 9 -9.05 1.60 15.53
CA LYS A 9 -7.69 1.32 16.01
C LYS A 9 -7.45 -0.19 16.04
N GLY A 10 -6.28 -0.61 15.58
CA GLY A 10 -5.89 -2.01 15.40
C GLY A 10 -6.31 -2.61 14.06
N ASP A 11 -7.08 -1.89 13.23
CA ASP A 11 -7.38 -2.37 11.88
C ASP A 11 -6.13 -2.31 11.00
N LYS A 12 -6.07 -3.27 10.07
CA LYS A 12 -4.98 -3.37 9.10
C LYS A 12 -5.30 -2.58 7.83
N VAL A 13 -4.32 -1.81 7.37
CA VAL A 13 -4.36 -1.08 6.09
C VAL A 13 -3.31 -1.67 5.17
N ALA A 14 -3.77 -2.29 4.08
CA ALA A 14 -2.90 -2.78 3.03
C ALA A 14 -2.48 -1.63 2.11
N ILE A 15 -1.17 -1.50 1.85
CA ILE A 15 -0.61 -0.52 0.91
C ILE A 15 -0.14 -1.26 -0.34
N VAL A 16 -0.66 -0.84 -1.49
CA VAL A 16 -0.40 -1.45 -2.80
C VAL A 16 -0.09 -0.39 -3.84
N ALA A 17 0.74 -0.71 -4.83
CA ALA A 17 1.05 0.17 -5.96
C ALA A 17 0.48 -0.41 -7.26
N SER A 18 -0.72 0.03 -7.63
CA SER A 18 -1.41 -0.42 -8.86
C SER A 18 -0.91 0.27 -10.14
N ALA A 19 -0.04 1.27 -10.02
CA ALA A 19 0.44 2.08 -11.15
C ALA A 19 1.96 2.38 -11.05
N ARG A 20 2.34 3.59 -10.62
CA ARG A 20 3.74 4.02 -10.60
C ARG A 20 4.52 3.36 -9.47
N LYS A 21 5.82 3.12 -9.73
CA LYS A 21 6.76 2.69 -8.70
C LYS A 21 6.89 3.74 -7.60
N ILE A 22 7.19 3.28 -6.40
CA ILE A 22 7.44 4.10 -5.23
C ILE A 22 8.52 3.42 -4.38
N SER A 23 9.35 4.19 -3.69
CA SER A 23 10.37 3.64 -2.79
C SER A 23 9.91 3.66 -1.33
N LYS A 24 10.49 2.78 -0.51
CA LYS A 24 10.24 2.76 0.94
C LYS A 24 10.57 4.10 1.60
N LYS A 25 11.64 4.77 1.15
CA LYS A 25 12.06 6.07 1.68
C LYS A 25 10.98 7.13 1.48
N GLU A 26 10.31 7.14 0.33
CA GLU A 26 9.20 8.05 0.04
C GLU A 26 7.98 7.76 0.93
N LEU A 27 7.75 6.48 1.28
CA LEU A 27 6.61 6.05 2.10
C LEU A 27 6.81 6.18 3.62
N ASN A 28 8.04 6.39 4.11
CA ASN A 28 8.31 6.41 5.54
C ASN A 28 7.40 7.38 6.31
N LEU A 29 7.22 8.61 5.81
CA LEU A 29 6.35 9.60 6.44
C LEU A 29 4.89 9.13 6.45
N SER A 30 4.41 8.54 5.35
CA SER A 30 3.06 7.99 5.27
C SER A 30 2.87 6.85 6.26
N PHE A 31 3.89 6.00 6.45
CA PHE A 31 3.84 4.92 7.43
C PHE A 31 3.74 5.45 8.87
N GLU A 32 4.51 6.48 9.21
CA GLU A 32 4.41 7.12 10.52
C GLU A 32 3.02 7.73 10.75
N ILE A 33 2.45 8.42 9.77
CA ILE A 33 1.12 9.03 9.87
C ILE A 33 0.04 7.96 10.08
N ILE A 34 0.03 6.90 9.26
CA ILE A 34 -0.97 5.83 9.36
C ILE A 34 -0.85 5.12 10.73
N SER A 35 0.38 4.83 11.15
CA SER A 35 0.65 4.21 12.46
C SER A 35 0.21 5.12 13.61
N SER A 36 0.36 6.45 13.47
CA SER A 36 -0.09 7.42 14.48
C SER A 36 -1.61 7.43 14.70
N TYR A 37 -2.39 7.00 13.71
CA TYR A 37 -3.83 6.80 13.84
C TYR A 37 -4.19 5.48 14.55
N GLY A 38 -3.18 4.67 14.92
CA GLY A 38 -3.34 3.38 15.55
C GLY A 38 -3.75 2.29 14.57
N LEU A 39 -3.34 2.40 13.29
CA LEU A 39 -3.62 1.44 12.23
C LEU A 39 -2.36 0.63 11.92
N ASP A 40 -2.53 -0.66 11.63
CA ASP A 40 -1.44 -1.57 11.32
C ASP A 40 -1.20 -1.61 9.81
N ILE A 41 0.02 -1.33 9.38
CA ILE A 41 0.35 -1.29 7.95
C ILE A 41 0.78 -2.68 7.48
N VAL A 42 0.23 -3.10 6.34
CA VAL A 42 0.61 -4.34 5.66
C VAL A 42 0.99 -4.02 4.22
N TYR A 43 2.12 -4.53 3.74
CA TYR A 43 2.50 -4.48 2.33
C TYR A 43 3.37 -5.68 1.98
N THR A 44 3.41 -6.03 0.71
CA THR A 44 4.24 -7.09 0.14
C THR A 44 5.47 -6.49 -0.54
N ASP A 45 6.48 -7.32 -0.82
CA ASP A 45 7.70 -6.88 -1.51
C ASP A 45 7.40 -6.32 -2.92
N SER A 46 6.30 -6.76 -3.56
CA SER A 46 5.83 -6.25 -4.84
C SER A 46 5.46 -4.76 -4.84
N LEU A 47 5.21 -4.15 -3.67
CA LEU A 47 4.98 -2.70 -3.54
C LEU A 47 6.16 -1.88 -4.10
N PHE A 48 7.37 -2.42 -3.99
CA PHE A 48 8.62 -1.78 -4.41
C PHE A 48 9.20 -2.38 -5.69
N ALA A 49 8.43 -3.21 -6.41
CA ALA A 49 8.83 -3.70 -7.72
C ALA A 49 9.00 -2.51 -8.69
N GLU A 50 9.91 -2.64 -9.64
CA GLU A 50 10.17 -1.59 -10.62
C GLU A 50 10.22 -2.15 -12.03
N GLU A 51 9.46 -1.52 -12.92
CA GLU A 51 9.53 -1.75 -14.37
C GLU A 51 9.38 -0.41 -15.08
N ASN A 52 10.52 0.19 -15.46
CA ASN A 52 10.59 1.56 -15.96
C ASN A 52 9.93 2.56 -14.97
N GLN A 53 8.79 3.15 -15.34
CA GLN A 53 8.01 4.06 -14.51
C GLN A 53 6.96 3.36 -13.61
N TYR A 54 6.73 2.06 -13.78
CA TYR A 54 5.65 1.30 -13.11
C TYR A 54 6.15 0.45 -11.95
N ALA A 55 5.23 0.11 -11.04
CA ALA A 55 5.46 -0.78 -9.91
C ALA A 55 5.48 -2.27 -10.32
N GLY A 56 6.27 -2.61 -11.34
CA GLY A 56 6.31 -3.93 -11.97
C GLY A 56 5.35 -4.09 -13.15
N SER A 57 5.31 -5.33 -13.67
CA SER A 57 4.52 -5.72 -14.83
C SER A 57 3.01 -5.65 -14.55
N ASP A 58 2.18 -5.78 -15.60
CA ASP A 58 0.73 -5.87 -15.42
C ASP A 58 0.34 -7.04 -14.51
N GLU A 59 1.00 -8.19 -14.62
CA GLU A 59 0.74 -9.36 -13.76
C GLU A 59 1.10 -9.07 -12.30
N VAL A 60 2.24 -8.42 -12.05
CA VAL A 60 2.65 -8.04 -10.68
C VAL A 60 1.64 -7.07 -10.09
N ARG A 61 1.26 -6.03 -10.83
CA ARG A 61 0.31 -5.01 -10.34
C ARG A 61 -1.10 -5.57 -10.14
N ALA A 62 -1.55 -6.48 -11.01
CA ALA A 62 -2.84 -7.15 -10.88
C ALA A 62 -2.88 -8.09 -9.68
N SER A 63 -1.77 -8.74 -9.32
CA SER A 63 -1.71 -9.63 -8.14
C SER A 63 -1.84 -8.89 -6.80
N ASN A 64 -1.73 -7.56 -6.80
CA ASN A 64 -1.86 -6.72 -5.60
C ASN A 64 -3.30 -6.23 -5.35
N LEU A 65 -4.28 -6.61 -6.18
CA LEU A 65 -5.70 -6.17 -6.11
C LEU A 65 -6.61 -7.31 -5.63
#